data_AF-A0A6N4URB6-F1
#
_entry.id   AF-A0A6N4URB6-F1
#
_cell.length_a   1.000
_cell.length_b   1.000
_cell.length_c   1.000
_cell.angle_alpha   90.00
_cell.angle_beta   90.00
_cell.angle_gamma   90.00
#
_symmetry.space_group_name_H-M   'P 1'
#
loop_
_entity.id
_entity.type
_entity.pdbx_description
1 polymer ?
#
loop_
_entity_poly.entity_id
_entity_poly.type
_entity_poly.pdbx_seq_one_letter_code
_entity_poly.pdbx_strand_id
1 'polypeptide(L)'
;MRYEMLDLVRERANEKDWDLIFDSGPSAEYRTMVWDHPLLGAAGPAMELEIVFSPDGRIVSSERRRGGITHKCIKSADAFASTEVYLEALQMI
;
A
#
# COMPACT_ATOMS: atom_id res chain seq x y z
N MET A 1 16.85 16.05 -4.02
CA MET A 1 16.11 14.81 -3.70
C MET A 1 14.65 15.10 -3.90
N ARG A 2 13.93 14.26 -4.66
CA ARG A 2 12.49 14.42 -4.87
C ARG A 2 11.82 13.45 -3.92
N TYR A 3 10.99 13.97 -3.02
CA TYR A 3 10.21 13.16 -2.11
C TYR A 3 8.93 12.75 -2.82
N GLU A 4 8.69 11.45 -2.93
CA GLU A 4 7.56 10.89 -3.66
C GLU A 4 6.57 10.23 -2.70
N MET A 5 5.34 9.99 -3.16
CA MET A 5 4.31 9.33 -2.35
C MET A 5 4.79 7.95 -1.87
N LEU A 6 5.61 7.28 -2.67
CA LEU A 6 6.26 6.03 -2.32
C LEU A 6 7.11 6.14 -1.05
N ASP A 7 7.87 7.22 -0.90
CA ASP A 7 8.72 7.43 0.28
C ASP A 7 7.85 7.53 1.52
N LEU A 8 6.75 8.28 1.44
CA LEU A 8 5.77 8.42 2.53
C LEU A 8 5.12 7.08 2.90
N VAL A 9 4.74 6.27 1.91
CA VAL A 9 4.17 4.94 2.14
C VAL A 9 5.17 4.05 2.87
N ARG A 10 6.45 4.07 2.46
CA ARG A 10 7.51 3.30 3.12
C ARG A 10 7.76 3.77 4.55
N GLU A 11 7.80 5.08 4.78
CA GLU A 11 7.95 5.64 6.13
C GLU A 11 6.81 5.21 7.06
N ARG A 12 5.55 5.27 6.60
CA ARG A 12 4.41 4.81 7.40
C ARG A 12 4.40 3.30 7.62
N ALA A 13 4.79 2.52 6.61
CA ALA A 13 4.92 1.07 6.74
C ALA A 13 5.92 0.72 7.83
N ASN A 14 7.08 1.37 7.81
CA ASN A 14 8.09 1.20 8.84
C ASN A 14 7.63 1.67 10.22
N GLU A 15 6.90 2.79 10.32
CA GLU A 15 6.34 3.30 11.60
C GLU A 15 5.38 2.29 12.27
N LYS A 16 4.73 1.46 11.45
CA LYS A 16 3.66 0.54 11.86
C LYS A 16 4.10 -0.94 11.84
N ASP A 17 5.40 -1.20 11.70
CA ASP A 17 5.98 -2.54 11.65
C ASP A 17 5.40 -3.44 10.53
N TRP A 18 5.13 -2.84 9.37
CA TRP A 18 4.81 -3.57 8.15
C TRP A 18 6.08 -3.92 7.36
N ASP A 19 6.20 -5.18 6.99
CA ASP A 19 7.30 -5.69 6.20
C ASP A 19 6.95 -5.66 4.71
N LEU A 20 7.82 -5.06 3.90
CA LEU A 20 7.68 -5.13 2.44
C LEU A 20 8.05 -6.53 1.95
N ILE A 21 7.09 -7.26 1.39
CA ILE A 21 7.27 -8.63 0.90
C ILE A 21 7.34 -8.73 -0.63
N PHE A 22 6.86 -7.72 -1.35
CA PHE A 22 6.91 -7.66 -2.82
C PHE A 22 7.01 -6.23 -3.34
N ASP A 23 7.81 -6.03 -4.39
CA ASP A 23 7.93 -4.78 -5.14
C ASP A 23 8.19 -5.10 -6.62
N SER A 24 7.28 -4.70 -7.51
CA SER A 24 7.43 -4.93 -8.96
C SER A 24 8.51 -4.06 -9.61
N GLY A 25 9.04 -3.08 -8.87
CA GLY A 25 10.15 -2.23 -9.29
C GLY A 25 9.73 -1.00 -10.09
N PRO A 26 10.67 -0.05 -10.28
CA PRO A 26 10.39 1.25 -10.89
C PRO A 26 10.15 1.21 -12.40
N SER A 27 10.48 0.10 -13.08
CA SER A 27 10.28 -0.07 -14.52
C SER A 27 8.88 -0.56 -14.90
N ALA A 28 8.05 -0.90 -13.91
CA ALA A 28 6.68 -1.32 -14.16
C ALA A 28 5.82 -0.12 -14.57
N GLU A 29 4.95 -0.29 -15.57
CA GLU A 29 3.96 0.73 -15.95
C GLU A 29 3.06 1.07 -14.76
N TYR A 30 2.71 0.07 -13.95
CA TYR A 30 2.11 0.25 -12.64
C TYR A 30 2.96 -0.46 -11.61
N ARG A 31 3.56 0.29 -10.69
CA ARG A 31 4.41 -0.29 -9.67
C ARG A 31 3.54 -0.85 -8.55
N THR A 32 3.58 -2.15 -8.35
CA THR A 32 2.82 -2.84 -7.31
C THR A 32 3.75 -3.18 -6.17
N MET A 33 3.34 -2.87 -4.97
CA MET A 33 4.04 -3.23 -3.75
C MET A 33 3.10 -3.90 -2.78
N VAL A 34 3.58 -4.92 -2.09
CA VAL A 34 2.80 -5.67 -1.10
C VAL A 34 3.55 -5.69 0.20
N TRP A 35 2.86 -5.29 1.27
CA TRP A 35 3.35 -5.35 2.64
C TRP A 35 2.58 -6.42 3.42
N ASP A 36 3.24 -7.04 4.39
CA ASP A 36 2.63 -7.93 5.37
C ASP A 36 2.85 -7.38 6.79
N HIS A 37 1.91 -7.63 7.68
CA HIS A 37 2.06 -7.26 9.09
C HIS A 37 2.19 -8.52 9.96
N PRO A 38 3.40 -8.85 10.44
CA PRO A 38 3.68 -10.13 11.09
C PRO A 38 2.91 -10.32 12.41
N LEU A 39 2.66 -9.24 13.16
CA LEU A 39 1.91 -9.31 14.42
C LEU A 39 0.40 -9.52 14.21
N LEU A 40 -0.15 -9.04 13.10
CA LEU A 40 -1.55 -9.29 12.74
C LEU A 40 -1.74 -10.70 12.18
N GLY A 41 -0.70 -11.27 11.54
CA GLY A 41 -0.63 -12.68 11.16
C GLY A 41 -0.45 -13.65 12.34
N ALA A 42 0.11 -13.20 13.47
CA ALA A 42 0.22 -14.02 14.68
C ALA A 42 -1.11 -14.14 15.45
N ALA A 43 -2.01 -13.15 15.32
CA ALA A 43 -3.32 -13.10 15.98
C ALA A 43 -4.48 -13.56 15.09
N GLY A 44 -4.23 -13.93 13.82
CA GLY A 44 -5.24 -14.30 12.84
C GLY A 44 -4.65 -14.50 11.44
N PRO A 45 -5.46 -14.59 10.38
CA PRO A 45 -4.95 -14.73 9.02
C PRO A 45 -4.03 -13.55 8.66
N ALA A 46 -2.90 -13.87 8.01
CA ALA A 46 -1.90 -12.90 7.52
C ALA A 46 -2.58 -11.72 6.81
N MET A 47 -2.10 -10.53 7.11
CA MET A 47 -2.73 -9.31 6.65
C MET A 47 -1.81 -8.62 5.66
N GLU A 48 -2.18 -8.72 4.39
CA GLU A 48 -1.41 -8.13 3.32
C GLU A 48 -2.05 -6.80 2.91
N LEU A 49 -1.23 -5.85 2.53
CA LEU A 49 -1.65 -4.61 1.90
C LEU A 49 -0.93 -4.49 0.56
N GLU A 50 -1.68 -4.50 -0.52
CA GLU A 50 -1.19 -4.20 -1.86
C GLU A 50 -1.48 -2.73 -2.18
N ILE A 51 -0.48 -2.02 -2.69
CA ILE A 51 -0.63 -0.67 -3.23
C ILE A 51 -0.05 -0.65 -4.63
N VAL A 52 -0.83 -0.11 -5.56
CA VAL A 52 -0.43 0.05 -6.96
C VAL A 52 -0.24 1.54 -7.21
N PHE A 53 0.91 1.88 -7.76
CA PHE A 53 1.29 3.24 -8.14
C PHE A 53 1.30 3.40 -9.66
N SER A 54 0.86 4.55 -10.15
CA SER A 54 1.02 4.97 -11.55
C SER A 54 2.44 5.42 -11.86
N PRO A 55 2.83 5.58 -13.14
CA PRO A 55 4.17 6.03 -13.52
C PRO A 55 4.56 7.40 -12.95
N ASP A 56 3.58 8.25 -12.63
CA ASP A 56 3.78 9.56 -12.02
C ASP A 56 3.89 9.53 -10.48
N GLY A 57 3.89 8.32 -9.90
CA GLY A 57 4.08 8.09 -8.46
C GLY A 57 2.83 8.26 -7.61
N ARG A 58 1.64 8.37 -8.20
CA ARG A 58 0.36 8.44 -7.46
C ARG A 58 -0.17 7.05 -7.14
N ILE A 59 -0.96 6.93 -6.08
CA ILE A 59 -1.65 5.67 -5.78
C ILE A 59 -2.85 5.53 -6.73
N VAL A 60 -2.98 4.38 -7.36
CA VAL A 60 -4.09 4.02 -8.26
C VAL A 60 -5.05 3.07 -7.56
N SER A 61 -4.51 2.17 -6.73
CA SER A 61 -5.32 1.29 -5.90
C SER A 61 -4.63 0.90 -4.61
N SER A 62 -5.44 0.62 -3.60
CA SER A 62 -5.01 -0.05 -2.37
C SER A 62 -5.95 -1.21 -2.07
N GLU A 63 -5.39 -2.37 -1.78
CA GLU A 63 -6.13 -3.58 -1.45
C GLU A 63 -5.57 -4.22 -0.19
N ARG A 64 -6.40 -4.37 0.84
CA ARG A 64 -6.05 -5.11 2.05
C ARG A 64 -6.63 -6.51 1.94
N ARG A 65 -5.76 -7.52 2.03
CA ARG A 65 -6.11 -8.94 2.01
C ARG A 65 -5.92 -9.54 3.40
N ARG A 66 -6.73 -10.54 3.72
CA ARG A 66 -6.64 -11.32 4.95
C ARG A 66 -6.66 -12.80 4.58
N GLY A 67 -5.53 -13.49 4.73
CA GLY A 67 -5.38 -14.89 4.33
C GLY A 67 -5.63 -15.12 2.84
N GLY A 68 -5.12 -14.23 1.98
CA GLY A 68 -5.32 -14.31 0.52
C GLY A 68 -6.71 -13.88 0.01
N ILE A 69 -7.63 -13.48 0.91
CA ILE A 69 -8.96 -12.99 0.54
C ILE A 69 -8.99 -11.47 0.65
N THR A 70 -9.42 -10.79 -0.42
CA THR A 70 -9.63 -9.34 -0.43
C THR A 70 -10.64 -8.93 0.63
N HIS A 71 -10.21 -8.12 1.59
CA HIS A 71 -11.02 -7.66 2.72
C HIS A 71 -11.48 -6.20 2.55
N LYS A 72 -10.64 -5.34 1.97
CA LYS A 72 -11.01 -3.97 1.59
C LYS A 72 -10.26 -3.62 0.31
N CYS A 73 -10.96 -3.05 -0.68
CA CYS A 73 -10.35 -2.62 -1.92
C CYS A 73 -10.81 -1.21 -2.27
N ILE A 74 -9.86 -0.34 -2.57
CA ILE A 74 -10.10 1.04 -3.05
C ILE A 74 -9.50 1.11 -4.46
N LYS A 75 -10.35 1.23 -5.48
CA LYS A 75 -9.99 1.36 -6.90
C LYS A 75 -10.71 2.58 -7.46
N SER A 76 -10.17 3.79 -7.27
CA SER A 76 -10.74 4.96 -7.95
C SER A 76 -9.66 5.99 -8.19
N ALA A 77 -9.53 6.39 -9.46
CA ALA A 77 -8.66 7.48 -9.89
C ALA A 77 -9.02 8.82 -9.23
N ASP A 78 -10.31 9.03 -8.90
CA ASP A 78 -10.79 10.20 -8.17
C ASP A 78 -10.64 10.06 -6.65
N ALA A 79 -10.57 8.84 -6.12
CA ALA A 79 -10.33 8.65 -4.69
C ALA A 79 -8.93 9.16 -4.35
N PHE A 80 -7.89 8.77 -5.08
CA PHE A 80 -6.52 9.22 -4.79
C PHE A 80 -6.15 10.59 -5.37
N ALA A 81 -7.14 11.38 -5.81
CA ALA A 81 -6.94 12.75 -6.27
C ALA A 81 -6.80 13.76 -5.12
N SER A 82 -7.25 13.41 -3.90
CA SER A 82 -7.18 14.27 -2.72
C SER A 82 -6.25 13.70 -1.64
N THR A 83 -5.64 14.61 -0.86
CA THR A 83 -4.79 14.30 0.30
C THR A 83 -5.48 13.36 1.30
N GLU A 84 -6.81 13.37 1.39
CA GLU A 84 -7.59 12.59 2.35
C GLU A 84 -7.57 11.08 2.08
N VAL A 85 -7.55 10.66 0.81
CA VAL A 85 -7.48 9.22 0.49
C VAL A 85 -6.04 8.69 0.55
N TYR A 86 -5.06 9.55 0.29
CA TYR A 86 -3.67 9.25 0.67
C TYR A 86 -3.57 9.03 2.18
N LEU A 87 -4.25 9.84 2.99
CA LEU A 87 -4.34 9.62 4.43
C LEU A 87 -5.11 8.34 4.78
N GLU A 88 -6.19 7.97 4.09
CA GLU A 88 -6.86 6.67 4.31
C GLU A 88 -5.95 5.48 3.98
N ALA A 89 -5.20 5.51 2.88
CA ALA A 89 -4.24 4.46 2.54
C ALA A 89 -3.13 4.36 3.59
N LEU A 90 -2.67 5.51 4.11
CA LEU A 90 -1.69 5.57 5.21
C LEU A 90 -2.29 5.21 6.58
N GLN A 91 -3.61 5.28 6.77
CA GLN A 91 -4.30 4.77 7.96
C GLN A 91 -4.47 3.24 7.91
N MET A 92 -4.48 2.66 6.70
CA MET A 92 -4.61 1.21 6.49
C MET A 92 -3.30 0.46 6.73
N ILE A 93 -2.17 1.15 6.56
CA ILE A 93 -0.86 0.82 7.12
C ILE A 93 -0.91 1.14 8.61
#